data_AF-A0A5J4U8N7-F1
#
_entry.id   AF-A0A5J4U8N7-F1
#
_cell.length_a   1.000
_cell.length_b   1.000
_cell.length_c   1.000
_cell.angle_alpha   90.00
_cell.angle_beta   90.00
_cell.angle_gamma   90.00
#
_symmetry.space_group_name_H-M   'P 1'
#
loop_
_entity.id
_entity.type
_entity.pdbx_description
1 polymer ?
#
loop_
_entity_poly.entity_id
_entity_poly.type
_entity_poly.pdbx_seq_one_letter_code
_entity_poly.pdbx_strand_id
1 'polypeptide(L)'
;MLIYLFVDGWDVWQEIVCESGIIEILTELLLQTKNLRIRTLCGAVIETIQQRETEINEVVDWQTLLSPLISLLFNRDELVSESGKQSLIMSIEMRPESFIGLINLSIFDKASEVLDTYTQSQSSQSSQVIPEIPITILIKVLEVIEKGVHLIFDYGKKTYNFKIVSQKVMYTISEERIKDLLSSILFILQEQEEADEFEGTLKEKGQRIEIQQIR
;
A
#
# COMPACT_ATOMS: atom_id res chain seq x y z
N MET A 1 -0.25 6.83 37.44
CA MET A 1 -1.72 6.91 37.43
C MET A 1 -2.16 6.80 35.98
N LEU A 2 -2.13 5.59 35.42
CA LEU A 2 -2.21 5.30 33.99
C LEU A 2 -3.05 4.02 33.78
N ILE A 3 -4.25 4.00 34.36
CA ILE A 3 -5.24 2.93 34.16
C ILE A 3 -6.61 3.59 34.22
N TYR A 4 -6.98 4.41 33.23
CA TYR A 4 -8.37 4.89 33.10
C TYR A 4 -8.71 5.39 31.68
N LEU A 5 -8.08 4.84 30.63
CA LEU A 5 -8.46 5.13 29.24
C LEU A 5 -8.76 3.88 28.40
N PHE A 6 -8.82 2.68 29.01
CA PHE A 6 -9.01 1.43 28.26
C PHE A 6 -10.31 0.68 28.60
N VAL A 7 -11.15 1.22 29.50
CA VAL A 7 -12.35 0.51 30.00
C VAL A 7 -13.56 0.69 29.07
N ASP A 8 -13.70 1.82 28.38
CA ASP A 8 -14.92 2.11 27.60
C ASP A 8 -15.09 1.26 26.32
N GLY A 9 -14.02 0.65 25.81
CA GLY A 9 -14.08 -0.14 24.56
C GLY A 9 -14.41 -1.62 24.74
N TRP A 10 -14.22 -2.15 25.96
CA TRP A 10 -14.37 -3.58 26.27
C TRP A 10 -15.84 -3.97 26.39
N ASP A 11 -16.59 -3.20 27.19
CA ASP A 11 -18.01 -3.46 27.45
C ASP A 11 -18.83 -3.36 26.14
N VAL A 12 -18.52 -2.40 25.28
CA VAL A 12 -19.16 -2.23 23.96
C VAL A 12 -18.84 -3.39 23.02
N TRP A 13 -17.63 -3.97 23.09
CA TRP A 13 -17.28 -5.11 22.24
C TRP A 13 -17.97 -6.39 22.68
N GLN A 14 -17.98 -6.66 23.98
CA GLN A 14 -18.73 -7.79 24.53
C GLN A 14 -20.22 -7.66 24.23
N GLU A 15 -20.79 -6.47 24.33
CA GLU A 15 -22.17 -6.21 23.90
C GLU A 15 -22.36 -6.54 22.41
N ILE A 16 -21.47 -6.07 21.53
CA ILE A 16 -21.55 -6.36 20.09
C ILE A 16 -21.39 -7.85 19.77
N VAL A 17 -20.51 -8.59 20.44
CA VAL A 17 -20.25 -10.00 20.08
C VAL A 17 -21.20 -10.95 20.79
N CYS A 18 -21.42 -10.74 22.08
CA CYS A 18 -22.18 -11.65 22.94
C CYS A 18 -23.65 -11.26 23.07
N GLU A 19 -24.01 -9.98 22.97
CA GLU A 19 -25.39 -9.52 23.20
C GLU A 19 -26.16 -9.22 21.90
N SER A 20 -25.47 -8.89 20.81
CA SER A 20 -26.13 -8.61 19.52
C SER A 20 -26.63 -9.87 18.79
N GLY A 21 -26.16 -11.06 19.18
CA GLY A 21 -26.45 -12.33 18.50
C GLY A 21 -25.81 -12.46 17.10
N ILE A 22 -24.85 -11.60 16.76
CA ILE A 22 -24.24 -11.55 15.43
C ILE A 22 -23.57 -12.88 15.05
N ILE A 23 -22.97 -13.59 16.02
CA ILE A 23 -22.30 -14.87 15.78
C ILE A 23 -23.32 -15.96 15.42
N GLU A 24 -24.42 -16.03 16.15
CA GLU A 24 -25.51 -16.98 15.92
C GLU A 24 -26.17 -16.75 14.56
N ILE A 25 -26.43 -15.49 14.21
CA ILE A 25 -27.02 -15.10 12.91
C ILE A 25 -26.08 -15.47 11.76
N LEU A 26 -24.79 -15.14 11.87
CA LEU A 26 -23.80 -15.46 10.84
C LEU A 26 -23.61 -16.97 10.69
N THR A 27 -23.62 -17.71 11.81
CA THR A 27 -23.50 -19.17 11.81
C THR A 27 -24.72 -19.83 11.17
N GLU A 28 -25.93 -19.36 11.50
CA GLU A 28 -27.16 -19.84 10.88
C GLU A 28 -27.15 -19.59 9.36
N LEU A 29 -26.80 -18.38 8.94
CA LEU A 29 -26.70 -18.02 7.52
C LEU A 29 -25.64 -18.86 6.79
N LEU A 30 -24.47 -19.08 7.41
CA LEU A 30 -23.39 -19.92 6.90
C LEU A 30 -23.85 -21.35 6.61
N LEU A 31 -24.63 -21.93 7.53
CA LEU A 31 -25.12 -23.30 7.42
C LEU A 31 -26.31 -23.44 6.46
N GLN A 32 -27.20 -22.44 6.41
CA GLN A 32 -28.42 -22.51 5.60
C GLN A 32 -28.23 -22.07 4.14
N THR A 33 -27.25 -21.20 3.87
CA THR A 33 -27.05 -20.68 2.51
C THR A 33 -26.51 -21.74 1.55
N LYS A 34 -27.08 -21.77 0.34
CA LYS A 34 -26.54 -22.53 -0.79
C LYS A 34 -25.52 -21.74 -1.62
N ASN A 35 -25.40 -20.44 -1.37
CA ASN A 35 -24.47 -19.57 -2.10
C ASN A 35 -23.08 -19.62 -1.44
N LEU A 36 -22.11 -20.18 -2.15
CA LEU A 36 -20.73 -20.32 -1.67
C LEU A 36 -20.11 -18.97 -1.28
N ARG A 37 -20.41 -17.88 -1.99
CA ARG A 37 -19.85 -16.55 -1.69
C ARG A 37 -20.37 -15.99 -0.37
N ILE A 38 -21.66 -16.17 -0.10
CA ILE A 38 -22.27 -15.77 1.18
C ILE A 38 -21.67 -16.60 2.32
N ARG A 39 -21.49 -17.91 2.10
CA ARG A 39 -20.85 -18.79 3.08
C ARG A 39 -19.42 -18.34 3.43
N THR A 40 -18.62 -18.02 2.41
CA THR A 40 -17.25 -17.50 2.60
C THR A 40 -17.26 -16.17 3.34
N LEU A 41 -18.19 -15.26 3.02
CA LEU A 41 -18.31 -13.98 3.71
C LEU A 41 -18.65 -14.16 5.19
N CYS A 42 -19.59 -15.05 5.53
CA CYS A 42 -19.90 -15.36 6.93
C CYS A 42 -18.67 -15.85 7.69
N GLY A 43 -17.88 -16.76 7.10
CA GLY A 43 -16.62 -17.23 7.69
C GLY A 43 -15.63 -16.10 7.94
N ALA A 44 -15.40 -15.25 6.94
CA ALA A 44 -14.48 -14.12 7.06
C ALA A 44 -14.89 -13.12 8.15
N VAL A 45 -16.19 -12.82 8.28
CA VAL A 45 -16.69 -11.92 9.34
C VAL A 45 -16.50 -12.55 10.72
N ILE A 46 -16.80 -13.85 10.88
CA ILE A 46 -16.58 -14.57 12.14
C ILE A 46 -15.09 -14.57 12.53
N GLU A 47 -14.20 -14.85 11.58
CA GLU A 47 -12.74 -14.78 11.81
C GLU A 47 -12.29 -13.38 12.21
N THR A 48 -12.82 -12.33 11.58
CA THR A 48 -12.50 -10.93 11.92
C THR A 48 -12.96 -10.58 13.34
N ILE A 49 -14.13 -11.07 13.75
CA ILE A 49 -14.62 -10.90 15.13
C ILE A 49 -13.70 -11.66 16.12
N GLN A 50 -13.25 -12.86 15.77
CA GLN A 50 -12.36 -13.64 16.63
C GLN A 50 -10.98 -12.97 16.85
N GLN A 51 -10.44 -12.28 15.86
CA GLN A 51 -9.07 -11.74 15.91
C GLN A 51 -8.90 -10.58 16.90
N ARG A 52 -9.99 -9.95 17.36
CA ARG A 52 -9.88 -8.88 18.35
C ARG A 52 -9.42 -9.47 19.69
N GLU A 53 -8.29 -8.99 20.19
CA GLU A 53 -7.54 -9.40 21.42
C GLU A 53 -6.41 -10.41 21.25
N THR A 54 -6.22 -11.05 20.08
CA THR A 54 -5.01 -11.87 19.85
C THR A 54 -3.76 -11.04 19.54
N GLU A 55 -3.92 -9.73 19.32
CA GLU A 55 -2.89 -8.83 18.79
C GLU A 55 -2.00 -8.16 19.86
N ILE A 56 -2.20 -8.45 21.15
CA ILE A 56 -1.49 -7.73 22.22
C ILE A 56 0.01 -8.09 22.16
N ASN A 57 0.83 -7.08 21.81
CA ASN A 57 2.30 -7.11 21.68
C ASN A 57 2.87 -7.78 20.43
N GLU A 58 2.08 -8.03 19.38
CA GLU A 58 2.61 -8.56 18.12
C GLU A 58 3.01 -7.43 17.15
N VAL A 59 4.15 -7.61 16.46
CA VAL A 59 4.56 -6.72 15.37
C VAL A 59 3.64 -7.01 14.19
N VAL A 60 2.90 -5.99 13.74
CA VAL A 60 1.97 -6.13 12.62
C VAL A 60 2.72 -6.43 11.33
N ASP A 61 2.48 -7.61 10.75
CA ASP A 61 3.01 -7.98 9.44
C ASP A 61 2.17 -7.35 8.32
N TRP A 62 2.47 -6.10 8.01
CA TRP A 62 1.84 -5.35 6.93
C TRP A 62 2.00 -6.02 5.57
N GLN A 63 3.06 -6.82 5.34
CA GLN A 63 3.26 -7.49 4.07
C GLN A 63 2.19 -8.56 3.84
N THR A 64 1.92 -9.38 4.84
CA THR A 64 0.87 -10.41 4.76
C THR A 64 -0.52 -9.78 4.65
N LEU A 65 -0.79 -8.73 5.44
CA LEU A 65 -2.10 -8.06 5.45
C LEU A 65 -2.44 -7.35 4.13
N LEU A 66 -1.45 -6.71 3.50
CA LEU A 66 -1.68 -5.89 2.31
C LEU A 66 -1.57 -6.68 0.99
N SER A 67 -0.98 -7.88 0.99
CA SER A 67 -0.82 -8.71 -0.21
C SER A 67 -2.14 -8.98 -0.96
N PRO A 68 -3.26 -9.32 -0.28
CA PRO A 68 -4.55 -9.44 -0.94
C PRO A 68 -5.04 -8.12 -1.55
N LEU A 69 -4.83 -6.99 -0.87
CA LEU A 69 -5.26 -5.67 -1.36
C LEU A 69 -4.49 -5.23 -2.60
N ILE A 70 -3.18 -5.52 -2.67
CA ILE A 70 -2.41 -5.34 -3.91
C ILE A 70 -2.99 -6.21 -5.03
N SER A 71 -3.35 -7.46 -4.74
CA SER A 71 -3.96 -8.34 -5.75
C SER A 71 -5.30 -7.80 -6.26
N LEU A 72 -6.09 -7.16 -5.39
CA LEU A 72 -7.32 -6.47 -5.78
C LEU A 72 -7.03 -5.23 -6.64
N LEU A 73 -6.03 -4.42 -6.29
CA LEU A 73 -5.63 -3.23 -7.05
C LEU A 73 -5.35 -3.55 -8.54
N PHE A 74 -4.68 -4.67 -8.81
CA PHE A 74 -4.36 -5.14 -10.16
C PHE A 74 -5.46 -6.01 -10.80
N ASN A 75 -6.66 -6.06 -10.21
CA ASN A 75 -7.78 -6.80 -10.78
C ASN A 75 -8.29 -6.13 -12.07
N ARG A 76 -8.75 -6.93 -13.03
CA ARG A 76 -9.32 -6.44 -14.29
C ARG A 76 -10.71 -5.82 -14.13
N ASP A 77 -11.44 -6.23 -13.09
CA ASP A 77 -12.72 -5.62 -12.75
C ASP A 77 -12.48 -4.25 -12.12
N GLU A 78 -13.01 -3.22 -12.77
CA GLU A 78 -12.77 -1.83 -12.40
C GLU A 78 -13.26 -1.51 -10.98
N LEU A 79 -14.39 -2.09 -10.55
CA LEU A 79 -14.95 -1.87 -9.21
C LEU A 79 -14.12 -2.60 -8.14
N VAL A 80 -13.66 -3.81 -8.46
CA VAL A 80 -12.78 -4.57 -7.55
C VAL A 80 -11.42 -3.87 -7.40
N SER A 81 -10.86 -3.39 -8.52
CA SER A 81 -9.62 -2.62 -8.54
C SER A 81 -9.75 -1.29 -7.79
N GLU A 82 -10.86 -0.58 -7.97
CA GLU A 82 -11.14 0.65 -7.23
C GLU A 82 -11.29 0.38 -5.73
N SER A 83 -11.98 -0.70 -5.34
CA SER A 83 -12.08 -1.12 -3.94
C SER A 83 -10.70 -1.43 -3.35
N GLY A 84 -9.85 -2.16 -4.09
CA GLY A 84 -8.47 -2.43 -3.68
C GLY A 84 -7.67 -1.16 -3.46
N LYS A 85 -7.77 -0.18 -4.38
CA LYS A 85 -7.15 1.14 -4.23
C LYS A 85 -7.62 1.86 -2.97
N GLN A 86 -8.93 2.00 -2.78
CA GLN A 86 -9.48 2.74 -1.64
C GLN A 86 -9.08 2.10 -0.30
N SER A 87 -9.07 0.76 -0.22
CA SER A 87 -8.60 0.05 0.98
C SER A 87 -7.11 0.29 1.27
N LEU A 88 -6.26 0.35 0.23
CA LEU A 88 -4.84 0.67 0.38
C LEU A 88 -4.63 2.11 0.84
N ILE A 89 -5.29 3.08 0.21
CA ILE A 89 -5.24 4.49 0.63
C ILE A 89 -5.69 4.65 2.07
N MET A 90 -6.82 4.04 2.45
CA MET A 90 -7.33 4.09 3.82
C MET A 90 -6.33 3.47 4.81
N SER A 91 -5.66 2.37 4.44
CA SER A 91 -4.63 1.74 5.28
C SER A 91 -3.45 2.69 5.52
N ILE A 92 -2.98 3.37 4.48
CA ILE A 92 -1.90 4.36 4.56
C ILE A 92 -2.33 5.57 5.40
N GLU A 93 -3.54 6.09 5.22
CA GLU A 93 -4.03 7.24 5.99
C GLU A 93 -4.21 6.94 7.48
N MET A 94 -4.72 5.75 7.80
CA MET A 94 -4.98 5.35 9.19
C MET A 94 -3.70 4.86 9.90
N ARG A 95 -2.78 4.25 9.14
CA ARG A 95 -1.54 3.64 9.63
C ARG A 95 -0.44 3.84 8.58
N PRO A 96 0.26 4.98 8.56
CA PRO A 96 1.27 5.30 7.55
C PRO A 96 2.31 4.20 7.37
N GLU A 97 2.73 3.54 8.45
CA GLU A 97 3.71 2.45 8.47
C GLU A 97 3.31 1.25 7.59
N SER A 98 2.01 1.10 7.31
CA SER A 98 1.50 0.11 6.36
C SER A 98 2.10 0.30 4.95
N PHE A 99 2.46 1.53 4.57
CA PHE A 99 3.12 1.79 3.29
C PHE A 99 4.48 1.09 3.19
N ILE A 100 5.22 0.90 4.29
CA ILE A 100 6.46 0.11 4.32
C ILE A 100 6.17 -1.34 3.87
N GLY A 101 5.00 -1.88 4.25
CA GLY A 101 4.51 -3.17 3.75
C GLY A 101 4.37 -3.19 2.21
N LEU A 102 3.83 -2.13 1.61
CA LEU A 102 3.72 -2.01 0.15
C LEU A 102 5.08 -1.90 -0.54
N ILE A 103 6.01 -1.17 0.07
CA ILE A 103 7.40 -1.08 -0.40
C ILE A 103 8.07 -2.46 -0.36
N ASN A 104 7.83 -3.23 0.71
CA ASN A 104 8.32 -4.62 0.83
C ASN A 104 7.65 -5.58 -0.15
N LEU A 105 6.43 -5.28 -0.60
CA LEU A 105 5.72 -5.97 -1.67
C LEU A 105 6.07 -5.48 -3.09
N SER A 106 7.15 -4.71 -3.22
CA SER A 106 7.69 -4.21 -4.49
C SER A 106 6.67 -3.38 -5.29
N ILE A 107 5.88 -2.53 -4.62
CA ILE A 107 4.88 -1.69 -5.30
C ILE A 107 5.52 -0.78 -6.37
N PHE A 108 6.72 -0.25 -6.12
CA PHE A 108 7.47 0.56 -7.08
C PHE A 108 7.92 -0.25 -8.32
N ASP A 109 8.36 -1.49 -8.13
CA ASP A 109 8.75 -2.35 -9.26
C ASP A 109 7.54 -2.68 -10.13
N LYS A 110 6.40 -3.04 -9.50
CA LYS A 110 5.14 -3.30 -10.19
C LYS A 110 4.64 -2.07 -10.95
N ALA A 111 4.73 -0.90 -10.34
CA ALA A 111 4.37 0.35 -11.01
C ALA A 111 5.26 0.63 -12.23
N SER A 112 6.56 0.36 -12.11
CA SER A 112 7.52 0.48 -13.22
C SER A 112 7.15 -0.45 -14.37
N GLU A 113 6.84 -1.72 -14.08
CA GLU A 113 6.45 -2.72 -15.08
C GLU A 113 5.17 -2.31 -15.83
N VAL A 114 4.16 -1.82 -15.11
CA VAL A 114 2.90 -1.36 -15.71
C VAL A 114 3.13 -0.12 -16.56
N LEU A 115 3.98 0.80 -16.10
CA LEU A 115 4.32 2.03 -16.79
C LEU A 115 5.10 1.77 -18.10
N ASP A 116 6.06 0.85 -18.06
CA ASP A 116 6.79 0.39 -19.25
C ASP A 116 5.85 -0.30 -20.24
N THR A 117 4.96 -1.18 -19.76
CA THR A 117 3.97 -1.88 -20.60
C THR A 117 3.05 -0.90 -21.30
N TYR A 118 2.55 0.11 -20.58
CA TYR A 118 1.74 1.19 -21.15
C TYR A 118 2.50 2.00 -22.22
N THR A 119 3.77 2.30 -21.98
CA THR A 119 4.56 3.09 -22.94
C THR A 119 4.91 2.29 -24.20
N GLN A 120 5.11 0.97 -24.07
CA GLN A 120 5.34 0.08 -25.21
C GLN A 120 4.10 -0.09 -26.09
N SER A 121 2.89 -0.10 -25.50
CA SER A 121 1.65 -0.14 -26.29
C SER A 121 1.42 1.14 -27.09
N GLN A 122 1.84 2.30 -26.57
CA GLN A 122 1.75 3.59 -27.29
C GLN A 122 2.71 3.69 -28.48
N SER A 123 3.85 2.99 -28.44
CA SER A 123 4.90 3.09 -29.47
C SER A 123 4.81 2.05 -30.59
N SER A 124 3.94 1.05 -30.45
CA SER A 124 3.85 -0.08 -31.38
C SER A 124 2.73 0.12 -32.42
N GLN A 125 3.08 0.45 -33.66
CA GLN A 125 2.16 0.44 -34.82
C GLN A 125 1.82 -0.98 -35.34
N SER A 126 2.24 -2.05 -34.65
CA SER A 126 2.10 -3.42 -35.15
C SER A 126 1.15 -4.28 -34.31
N SER A 127 0.23 -4.93 -35.01
CA SER A 127 -0.86 -5.81 -34.61
C SER A 127 -0.48 -7.03 -33.76
N GLN A 128 0.06 -6.85 -32.55
CA GLN A 128 0.13 -7.92 -31.55
C GLN A 128 -0.65 -7.54 -30.30
N VAL A 129 -1.67 -8.37 -30.00
CA VAL A 129 -2.54 -8.27 -28.83
C VAL A 129 -1.73 -8.68 -27.60
N ILE A 130 -0.93 -7.75 -27.07
CA ILE A 130 -0.40 -7.85 -25.70
C ILE A 130 -1.62 -7.62 -24.78
N PRO A 131 -1.83 -8.41 -23.71
CA PRO A 131 -2.90 -8.13 -22.77
C PRO A 131 -2.72 -6.73 -22.19
N GLU A 132 -3.51 -5.77 -22.67
CA GLU A 132 -3.51 -4.39 -22.20
C GLU A 132 -3.87 -4.38 -20.72
N ILE A 133 -2.92 -3.99 -19.87
CA ILE A 133 -3.26 -3.52 -18.52
C ILE A 133 -4.01 -2.20 -18.74
N PRO A 134 -5.26 -2.07 -18.28
CA PRO A 134 -6.01 -0.84 -18.43
C PRO A 134 -5.24 0.35 -17.84
N ILE A 135 -5.21 1.48 -18.56
CA ILE A 135 -4.60 2.73 -18.09
C ILE A 135 -5.14 3.14 -16.71
N THR A 136 -6.38 2.77 -16.38
CA THR A 136 -7.00 3.00 -15.08
C THR A 136 -6.24 2.32 -13.95
N ILE A 137 -5.70 1.11 -14.16
CA ILE A 137 -4.90 0.41 -13.14
C ILE A 137 -3.60 1.16 -12.88
N LEU A 138 -2.92 1.66 -13.93
CA LEU A 138 -1.70 2.44 -13.76
C LEU A 138 -1.96 3.70 -12.92
N ILE A 139 -3.01 4.46 -13.25
CA ILE A 139 -3.40 5.66 -12.49
C ILE A 139 -3.66 5.30 -11.02
N LYS A 140 -4.43 4.25 -10.75
CA LYS A 140 -4.75 3.80 -9.38
C LYS A 140 -3.50 3.40 -8.59
N VAL A 141 -2.56 2.71 -9.22
CA VAL A 141 -1.27 2.33 -8.58
C VAL A 141 -0.47 3.58 -8.23
N LEU A 142 -0.39 4.54 -9.15
CA LEU A 142 0.31 5.81 -8.92
C LEU A 142 -0.35 6.64 -7.81
N GLU A 143 -1.69 6.65 -7.71
CA GLU A 143 -2.40 7.31 -6.60
C GLU A 143 -2.05 6.71 -5.23
N VAL A 144 -1.96 5.38 -5.14
CA VAL A 144 -1.55 4.69 -3.90
C VAL A 144 -0.12 5.06 -3.54
N ILE A 145 0.79 5.07 -4.53
CA ILE A 145 2.20 5.43 -4.32
C ILE A 145 2.31 6.88 -3.89
N GLU A 146 1.68 7.81 -4.61
CA GLU A 146 1.65 9.24 -4.29
C GLU A 146 1.21 9.45 -2.85
N LYS A 147 0.11 8.80 -2.45
CA LYS A 147 -0.39 8.93 -1.09
C LYS A 147 0.62 8.45 -0.04
N GLY A 148 1.29 7.33 -0.31
CA GLY A 148 2.29 6.77 0.59
C GLY A 148 3.54 7.63 0.72
N VAL A 149 4.05 8.19 -0.37
CA VAL A 149 5.23 9.06 -0.34
C VAL A 149 4.95 10.42 0.31
N HIS A 150 3.71 10.89 0.35
CA HIS A 150 3.41 12.10 1.14
C HIS A 150 3.46 11.90 2.66
N LEU A 151 3.43 10.65 3.14
CA LEU A 151 3.22 10.35 4.56
C LEU A 151 4.41 9.66 5.26
N ILE A 152 5.29 9.01 4.50
CA ILE A 152 6.50 8.34 5.01
C ILE A 152 7.71 8.98 4.35
N PHE A 153 8.85 9.10 5.03
CA PHE A 153 10.08 9.67 4.45
C PHE A 153 11.23 8.65 4.34
N ASP A 154 10.94 7.35 4.38
CA ASP A 154 11.92 6.28 4.32
C ASP A 154 11.48 5.18 3.34
N TYR A 155 11.86 5.34 2.07
CA TYR A 155 11.56 4.35 1.03
C TYR A 155 12.76 3.44 0.68
N GLY A 156 13.93 3.71 1.26
CA GLY A 156 15.21 3.08 0.92
C GLY A 156 15.58 3.11 -0.57
N LYS A 157 16.50 2.23 -0.98
CA LYS A 157 16.95 2.09 -2.39
C LYS A 157 15.91 1.50 -3.35
N LYS A 158 14.71 1.15 -2.84
CA LYS A 158 13.67 0.42 -3.59
C LYS A 158 12.92 1.29 -4.60
N THR A 159 13.23 2.59 -4.67
CA THR A 159 12.62 3.55 -5.60
C THR A 159 13.46 3.80 -6.86
N TYR A 160 14.71 3.32 -6.91
CA TYR A 160 15.66 3.66 -7.98
C TYR A 160 15.17 3.33 -9.39
N ASN A 161 14.70 2.09 -9.60
CA ASN A 161 14.20 1.67 -10.91
C ASN A 161 12.97 2.48 -11.33
N PHE A 162 12.04 2.69 -10.39
CA PHE A 162 10.85 3.49 -10.63
C PHE A 162 11.17 4.93 -11.01
N LYS A 163 12.16 5.57 -10.36
CA LYS A 163 12.63 6.91 -10.75
C LYS A 163 13.08 6.97 -12.21
N ILE A 164 13.95 6.03 -12.60
CA ILE A 164 14.50 5.98 -13.96
C ILE A 164 13.41 5.78 -15.00
N VAL A 165 12.54 4.78 -14.79
CA VAL A 165 11.44 4.49 -15.71
C VAL A 165 10.51 5.69 -15.81
N SER A 166 10.11 6.26 -14.68
CA SER A 166 9.22 7.43 -14.63
C SER A 166 9.79 8.64 -15.36
N GLN A 167 11.06 8.98 -15.13
CA GLN A 167 11.73 10.09 -15.82
C GLN A 167 11.82 9.86 -17.34
N LYS A 168 12.09 8.63 -17.78
CA LYS A 168 12.15 8.28 -19.19
C LYS A 168 10.79 8.44 -19.88
N VAL A 169 9.71 7.99 -19.25
CA VAL A 169 8.38 7.99 -19.86
C VAL A 169 7.69 9.36 -19.83
N MET A 170 8.14 10.30 -18.99
CA MET A 170 7.55 11.65 -18.92
C MET A 170 7.49 12.39 -20.25
N TYR A 171 8.49 12.16 -21.10
CA TYR A 171 8.56 12.77 -22.43
C TYR A 171 7.68 12.07 -23.47
N THR A 172 7.18 10.88 -23.17
CA THR A 172 6.48 9.99 -24.13
C THR A 172 5.00 9.85 -23.83
N ILE A 173 4.60 9.97 -22.56
CA ILE A 173 3.21 9.87 -22.13
C ILE A 173 2.40 11.07 -22.62
N SER A 174 1.17 10.83 -23.09
CA SER A 174 0.21 11.88 -23.46
C SER A 174 -0.80 12.20 -22.36
N GLU A 175 -1.10 11.23 -21.47
CA GLU A 175 -2.09 11.36 -20.41
C GLU A 175 -1.61 12.32 -19.30
N GLU A 176 -2.29 13.45 -19.14
CA GLU A 176 -1.91 14.53 -18.22
C GLU A 176 -1.94 14.06 -16.77
N ARG A 177 -2.98 13.31 -16.36
CA ARG A 177 -3.10 12.80 -14.99
C ARG A 177 -1.92 11.93 -14.58
N ILE A 178 -1.39 11.11 -15.50
CA ILE A 178 -0.22 10.28 -15.21
C ILE A 178 1.02 11.16 -15.02
N LYS A 179 1.18 12.23 -15.82
CA LYS A 179 2.28 13.18 -15.66
C LYS A 179 2.20 13.92 -14.34
N ASP A 180 1.02 14.34 -13.92
CA ASP A 180 0.86 15.06 -12.65
C ASP A 180 1.26 14.17 -11.46
N LEU A 181 0.73 12.94 -11.43
CA LEU A 181 1.06 11.95 -10.40
C LEU A 181 2.56 11.63 -10.37
N LEU A 182 3.15 11.34 -11.52
CA LEU A 182 4.58 11.04 -11.60
C LEU A 182 5.44 12.24 -11.20
N SER A 183 5.05 13.48 -11.53
CA SER A 183 5.80 14.69 -11.16
C SER A 183 5.78 14.89 -9.64
N SER A 184 4.60 14.74 -9.04
CA SER A 184 4.39 14.79 -7.58
C SER A 184 5.25 13.75 -6.86
N ILE A 185 5.19 12.48 -7.30
CA ILE A 185 5.99 11.40 -6.71
C ILE A 185 7.49 11.67 -6.89
N LEU A 186 7.95 11.99 -8.10
CA LEU A 186 9.38 12.20 -8.38
C LEU A 186 9.96 13.35 -7.56
N PHE A 187 9.21 14.43 -7.37
CA PHE A 187 9.62 15.57 -6.56
C PHE A 187 9.92 15.13 -5.12
N ILE A 188 8.99 14.43 -4.48
CA ILE A 188 9.15 13.96 -3.08
C ILE A 188 10.32 12.98 -2.96
N LEU A 189 10.44 12.08 -3.93
CA LEU A 189 11.53 11.11 -3.93
C LEU A 189 12.91 11.77 -4.16
N GLN A 190 12.98 12.93 -4.81
CA GLN A 190 14.20 13.72 -4.96
C GLN A 190 14.56 14.45 -3.67
N GLU A 191 13.58 15.09 -3.01
CA GLU A 191 13.79 15.76 -1.71
C GLU A 191 14.38 14.80 -0.66
N GLN A 192 13.95 13.53 -0.65
CA GLN A 192 14.52 12.53 0.25
C GLN A 192 15.97 12.18 -0.09
N GLU A 193 16.29 12.03 -1.37
CA GLU A 193 17.66 11.68 -1.80
C GLU A 193 18.66 12.78 -1.44
N GLU A 194 18.26 14.04 -1.60
CA GLU A 194 19.06 15.20 -1.17
C GLU A 194 19.27 15.22 0.36
N ALA A 195 18.23 14.86 1.13
CA ALA A 195 18.33 14.76 2.58
C ALA A 195 19.27 13.64 3.03
N ASP A 196 19.17 12.46 2.40
CA ASP A 196 20.01 11.29 2.69
C ASP A 196 21.50 11.57 2.35
N GLU A 197 21.78 12.22 1.22
CA GLU A 197 23.14 12.64 0.83
C GLU A 197 23.74 13.67 1.81
N PHE A 198 22.92 14.63 2.26
CA PHE A 198 23.33 15.62 3.25
C PHE A 198 23.64 14.99 4.61
N GLU A 199 22.82 14.05 5.07
CA GLU A 199 23.08 13.33 6.33
C GLU A 199 24.34 12.44 6.23
N GLY A 200 24.53 11.76 5.10
CA GLY A 200 25.73 10.97 4.82
C GLY A 200 27.01 11.80 4.90
N THR A 201 27.02 12.99 4.28
CA THR A 201 28.18 13.90 4.31
C THR A 201 28.47 14.47 5.70
N LEU A 202 27.45 14.67 6.55
CA LEU A 202 27.65 15.06 7.95
C LEU A 202 28.28 13.93 8.78
N LYS A 203 27.83 12.69 8.61
CA LYS A 203 28.39 11.50 9.31
C LYS A 203 29.85 11.27 8.94
N GLU A 204 30.21 11.40 7.66
CA GLU A 204 31.60 11.28 7.20
C GLU A 204 32.51 12.37 7.77
N LYS A 205 32.01 13.61 7.88
CA LYS A 205 32.75 14.72 8.50
C LYS A 205 32.93 14.51 10.00
N GLY A 206 31.92 14.03 10.72
CA GLY A 206 32.00 13.71 12.15
C GLY A 206 33.04 12.63 12.45
N GLN A 207 33.03 11.52 11.69
CA GLN A 207 34.03 10.45 11.84
C GLN A 207 35.45 10.93 11.55
N ARG A 208 35.65 11.83 10.57
CA ARG A 208 36.98 12.41 10.29
C ARG A 208 37.49 13.31 11.42
N ILE A 209 36.61 14.01 12.13
CA ILE A 209 36.99 14.86 13.28
C ILE A 209 37.36 13.99 14.49
N GLU A 210 36.61 12.92 14.78
CA GLU A 210 36.94 11.99 15.86
C GLU A 210 38.29 11.29 15.64
N ILE A 211 38.60 10.86 14.41
CA ILE A 211 39.89 10.23 14.08
C ILE A 211 41.06 11.22 14.24
N GLN A 212 40.85 12.52 14.04
CA GLN A 212 41.88 13.54 14.21
C GLN A 212 42.11 13.93 15.68
N GLN A 213 41.15 13.73 16.58
CA GLN A 213 41.29 14.02 18.02
C GLN A 213 41.95 12.89 18.83
N ILE A 214 42.09 11.70 18.24
CA ILE A 214 42.69 10.51 18.87
C ILE A 214 44.20 10.38 18.52
N ARG A 215 44.76 11.32 17.74
CA ARG A 215 46.20 11.42 17.44
C ARG A 215 46.86 12.58 18.19
#